data_AF-A0A6A8M8A3-F1
#
_entry.id   AF-A0A6A8M8A3-F1
#
_cell.length_a   1.000
_cell.length_b   1.000
_cell.length_c   1.000
_cell.angle_alpha   90.00
_cell.angle_beta   90.00
_cell.angle_gamma   90.00
#
_symmetry.space_group_name_H-M   'P 1'
#
loop_
_entity.id
_entity.type
_entity.pdbx_description
1 polymer ?
#
loop_
_entity_poly.entity_id
_entity_poly.type
_entity_poly.pdbx_seq_one_letter_code
_entity_poly.pdbx_strand_id
1 'polypeptide(L)'
;MSEDKKISVARFAGDVYDLDLRVYEALGSSLGRVFTADRKRNVKAVEDAITGGREHIVRSEVALIGNMARTIPDPKVRREIMGQYSQLMKTMNLILQGYRDEGIRNQHKAELDELNLKERFGKTDNLIICIGRSYGCGGEYIGFGLADTLHADYYDAEILSAILKSREERPDNSASSESGSDDSKMTYNWQDTGKNVNPGLAYIEKPESVKEHIHKINICHGLPPRDAIFFHQTDLILDLAKRKNFIIMGRCADQILTNNNVPHISIFLTAPEELRIQRIMNLNQVDHKTAKKQVRQVDKAHASYYKYFSGKEWGDANNYDLCINTSIFGVQGTIDFILRMIGLEDRHGIHGASNMNNIKSGGLKQPRNPETVYEPAAAGRNGEGISGDTGSSALLLRASDR
;
A
#
# COMPACT_ATOMS: atom_id res chain seq x y z
N MET A 1 28.55 -22.26 20.29
CA MET A 1 29.31 -21.29 19.46
C MET A 1 30.71 -21.83 19.28
N SER A 2 31.21 -21.92 18.04
CA SER A 2 32.63 -22.24 17.80
C SER A 2 33.53 -21.16 18.40
N GLU A 3 34.72 -21.54 18.85
CA GLU A 3 35.72 -20.65 19.48
C GLU A 3 36.01 -19.41 18.60
N ASP A 4 36.12 -19.63 17.29
CA ASP A 4 36.37 -18.57 16.29
C ASP A 4 35.24 -17.52 16.21
N LYS A 5 33.98 -17.93 16.42
CA LYS A 5 32.84 -17.01 16.40
C LYS A 5 32.83 -16.11 17.64
N LYS A 6 33.18 -16.64 18.82
CA LYS A 6 33.33 -15.82 20.03
C LYS A 6 34.43 -14.77 19.86
N ILE A 7 35.54 -15.16 19.25
CA ILE A 7 36.65 -14.24 18.94
C ILE A 7 36.19 -13.15 17.95
N SER A 8 35.41 -13.50 16.94
CA SER A 8 34.86 -12.54 15.97
C SER A 8 33.88 -11.54 16.62
N VAL A 9 33.01 -11.99 17.53
CA VAL A 9 32.04 -11.12 18.21
C VAL A 9 32.75 -10.18 19.20
N ALA A 10 33.73 -10.69 19.94
CA ALA A 10 34.53 -9.88 20.86
C ALA A 10 35.32 -8.79 20.12
N ARG A 11 35.91 -9.13 18.97
CA ARG A 11 36.59 -8.17 18.11
C ARG A 11 35.63 -7.09 17.61
N PHE A 12 34.45 -7.49 17.11
CA PHE A 12 33.42 -6.56 16.66
C PHE A 12 32.96 -5.61 17.78
N ALA A 13 32.71 -6.13 18.98
CA ALA A 13 32.33 -5.34 20.13
C ALA A 13 33.41 -4.31 20.53
N GLY A 14 34.69 -4.67 20.40
CA GLY A 14 35.81 -3.75 20.55
C GLY A 14 35.80 -2.65 19.50
N ASP A 15 35.66 -3.02 18.22
CA ASP A 15 35.63 -2.06 17.10
C ASP A 15 34.46 -1.07 17.23
N VAL A 16 33.32 -1.51 17.74
CA VAL A 16 32.15 -0.65 18.04
C VAL A 16 32.48 0.40 19.10
N TYR A 17 33.12 -0.01 20.19
CA TYR A 17 33.52 0.90 21.27
C TYR A 17 34.57 1.91 20.81
N ASP A 18 35.52 1.46 20.00
CA ASP A 18 36.62 2.28 19.50
C ASP A 18 36.11 3.30 18.46
N LEU A 19 35.11 2.94 17.65
CA LEU A 19 34.43 3.87 16.74
C LEU A 19 33.66 4.95 17.52
N ASP A 20 32.91 4.57 18.55
CA ASP A 20 32.19 5.52 19.41
C ASP A 20 33.16 6.52 20.07
N LEU A 21 34.31 6.04 20.53
CA LEU A 21 35.34 6.91 21.11
C LEU A 21 35.87 7.94 20.10
N ARG A 22 36.18 7.51 18.88
CA ARG A 22 36.65 8.42 17.81
C ARG A 22 35.61 9.45 17.42
N VAL A 23 34.34 9.05 17.38
CA VAL A 23 33.23 9.97 17.11
C VAL A 23 33.11 11.00 18.23
N TYR A 24 33.22 10.57 19.49
CA TYR A 24 33.20 11.46 20.65
C TYR A 24 34.38 12.45 20.63
N GLU A 25 35.59 11.98 20.34
CA GLU A 25 36.78 12.83 20.22
C GLU A 25 36.65 13.87 19.10
N ALA A 26 36.04 13.51 17.98
CA ALA A 26 35.84 14.41 16.84
C ALA A 26 34.73 15.46 17.06
N LEU A 27 33.73 15.18 17.89
CA LEU A 27 32.62 16.08 18.20
C LEU A 27 32.83 16.95 19.45
N GLY A 28 33.73 16.51 20.33
CA GLY A 28 33.88 17.08 21.67
C GLY A 28 32.71 16.73 22.60
N SER A 29 32.76 17.25 23.82
CA SER A 29 31.82 16.91 24.91
C SER A 29 30.36 17.35 24.70
N SER A 30 30.03 17.97 23.57
CA SER A 30 28.73 18.61 23.31
C SER A 30 27.56 17.62 23.19
N LEU A 31 27.80 16.41 22.66
CA LEU A 31 26.74 15.45 22.31
C LEU A 31 26.72 14.20 23.21
N GLY A 32 27.72 14.06 24.08
CA GLY A 32 27.88 12.86 24.92
C GLY A 32 28.40 11.64 24.14
N ARG A 33 28.51 10.51 24.85
CA ARG A 33 29.05 9.25 24.34
C ARG A 33 28.00 8.16 24.46
N VAL A 34 27.89 7.25 23.48
CA VAL A 34 26.91 6.15 23.52
C VAL A 34 27.28 5.14 24.60
N PHE A 35 28.56 4.80 24.71
CA PHE A 35 29.06 3.91 25.75
C PHE A 35 29.66 4.69 26.92
N THR A 36 28.94 4.75 28.04
CA THR A 36 29.36 5.49 29.24
C THR A 36 30.26 4.69 30.18
N ALA A 37 30.21 3.35 30.12
CA ALA A 37 31.00 2.50 31.02
C ALA A 37 32.44 2.22 30.51
N ASP A 38 33.21 1.51 31.33
CA ASP A 38 34.53 1.01 30.95
C ASP A 38 34.46 0.09 29.72
N ARG A 39 35.51 0.13 28.87
CA ARG A 39 35.61 -0.69 27.65
C ARG A 39 35.25 -2.16 27.88
N LYS A 40 35.77 -2.78 28.95
CA LYS A 40 35.49 -4.19 29.28
C LYS A 40 34.00 -4.47 29.51
N ARG A 41 33.28 -3.55 30.16
CA ARG A 41 31.85 -3.71 30.48
C ARG A 41 30.99 -3.58 29.23
N ASN A 42 31.28 -2.61 28.37
CA ASN A 42 30.51 -2.42 27.13
C ASN A 42 30.78 -3.53 26.12
N VAL A 43 32.05 -3.93 25.95
CA VAL A 43 32.39 -5.06 25.07
C VAL A 43 31.64 -6.31 25.50
N LYS A 44 31.63 -6.62 26.79
CA LYS A 44 30.86 -7.75 27.34
C LYS A 44 29.34 -7.56 27.16
N ALA A 45 28.81 -6.35 27.35
CA ALA A 45 27.39 -6.09 27.15
C ALA A 45 26.95 -6.29 25.69
N VAL A 46 27.78 -5.89 24.73
CA VAL A 46 27.56 -6.12 23.30
C VAL A 46 27.65 -7.61 22.95
N GLU A 47 28.65 -8.31 23.49
CA GLU A 47 28.78 -9.77 23.35
C GLU A 47 27.55 -10.52 23.90
N ASP A 48 27.11 -10.16 25.11
CA ASP A 48 25.95 -10.73 25.79
C ASP A 48 24.64 -10.40 25.05
N ALA A 49 24.55 -9.23 24.43
CA ALA A 49 23.39 -8.82 23.62
C ALA A 49 23.30 -9.63 22.32
N ILE A 50 24.41 -9.83 21.62
CA ILE A 50 24.46 -10.63 20.39
C ILE A 50 24.21 -12.11 20.72
N THR A 51 24.88 -12.65 21.73
CA THR A 51 24.74 -14.06 22.12
C THR A 51 23.35 -14.36 22.68
N GLY A 52 22.73 -13.39 23.36
CA GLY A 52 21.38 -13.48 23.91
C GLY A 52 20.25 -13.20 22.92
N GLY A 53 20.53 -13.06 21.61
CA GLY A 53 19.51 -12.79 20.58
C GLY A 53 18.88 -11.39 20.65
N ARG A 54 19.47 -10.46 21.41
CA ARG A 54 19.06 -9.04 21.55
C ARG A 54 19.86 -8.14 20.61
N GLU A 55 20.06 -8.61 19.38
CA GLU A 55 20.88 -7.96 18.34
C GLU A 55 20.36 -6.56 17.97
N HIS A 56 19.06 -6.32 18.12
CA HIS A 56 18.43 -5.02 17.85
C HIS A 56 18.96 -3.90 18.75
N ILE A 57 19.43 -4.23 19.97
CA ILE A 57 20.03 -3.26 20.89
C ILE A 57 21.35 -2.76 20.30
N VAL A 58 22.22 -3.69 19.92
CA VAL A 58 23.53 -3.36 19.32
C VAL A 58 23.36 -2.62 18.00
N ARG A 59 22.40 -3.02 17.16
CA ARG A 59 22.05 -2.28 15.93
C ARG A 59 21.66 -0.83 16.23
N SER A 60 20.88 -0.60 17.29
CA SER A 60 20.42 0.73 17.69
C SER A 60 21.59 1.59 18.20
N GLU A 61 22.47 1.03 19.03
CA GLU A 61 23.68 1.71 19.52
C GLU A 61 24.62 2.09 18.38
N VAL A 62 24.88 1.17 17.46
CA VAL A 62 25.68 1.43 16.26
C VAL A 62 25.02 2.51 15.38
N ALA A 63 23.70 2.49 15.23
CA ALA A 63 22.99 3.53 14.49
C ALA A 63 23.12 4.92 15.14
N LEU A 64 23.08 5.01 16.47
CA LEU A 64 23.34 6.26 17.20
C LEU A 64 24.74 6.80 16.93
N ILE A 65 25.76 5.94 16.99
CA ILE A 65 27.14 6.31 16.63
C ILE A 65 27.19 6.85 15.19
N GLY A 66 26.50 6.20 14.26
CA GLY A 66 26.38 6.68 12.88
C GLY A 66 25.68 8.05 12.77
N ASN A 67 24.64 8.31 13.56
CA ASN A 67 23.96 9.60 13.59
C ASN A 67 24.87 10.71 14.10
N MET A 68 25.64 10.45 15.17
CA MET A 68 26.64 11.38 15.70
C MET A 68 27.78 11.59 14.69
N ALA A 69 28.31 10.54 14.08
CA ALA A 69 29.39 10.64 13.09
C ALA A 69 29.04 11.57 11.91
N ARG A 70 27.76 11.63 11.51
CA ARG A 70 27.30 12.50 10.42
C ARG A 70 27.33 14.00 10.77
N THR A 71 27.32 14.37 12.05
CA THR A 71 27.34 15.78 12.49
C THR A 71 28.75 16.35 12.64
N ILE A 72 29.80 15.53 12.47
CA ILE A 72 31.20 15.96 12.58
C ILE A 72 31.48 17.10 11.58
N PRO A 73 31.96 18.28 12.02
CA PRO A 73 32.17 19.43 11.14
C PRO A 73 33.21 19.17 10.04
N ASP A 74 34.35 18.56 10.38
CA ASP A 74 35.44 18.31 9.45
C ASP A 74 35.06 17.22 8.42
N PRO A 75 34.95 17.56 7.12
CA PRO A 75 34.60 16.60 6.07
C PRO A 75 35.62 15.48 5.87
N LYS A 76 36.91 15.68 6.19
CA LYS A 76 37.94 14.64 6.05
C LYS A 76 37.78 13.59 7.13
N VAL A 77 37.72 14.02 8.40
CA VAL A 77 37.51 13.14 9.56
C VAL A 77 36.17 12.42 9.47
N ARG A 78 35.10 13.13 9.07
CA ARG A 78 33.77 12.54 8.84
C ARG A 78 33.82 11.42 7.80
N ARG A 79 34.53 11.60 6.68
CA ARG A 79 34.64 10.57 5.64
C ARG A 79 35.36 9.33 6.14
N GLU A 80 36.43 9.50 6.91
CA GLU A 80 37.21 8.40 7.50
C GLU A 80 36.35 7.58 8.48
N ILE A 81 35.70 8.26 9.42
CA ILE A 81 34.83 7.63 10.42
C ILE A 81 33.63 6.95 9.75
N MET A 82 33.01 7.57 8.75
CA MET A 82 31.91 6.94 7.99
C MET A 82 32.37 5.73 7.16
N GLY A 83 33.63 5.70 6.73
CA GLY A 83 34.25 4.51 6.13
C GLY A 83 34.36 3.36 7.12
N GLN A 84 34.84 3.63 8.34
CA GLN A 84 34.93 2.66 9.44
C GLN A 84 33.53 2.17 9.85
N TYR A 85 32.57 3.08 9.99
CA TYR A 85 31.17 2.75 10.24
C TYR A 85 30.60 1.82 9.17
N SER A 86 30.84 2.11 7.88
CA SER A 86 30.36 1.27 6.78
C SER A 86 30.96 -0.14 6.82
N GLN A 87 32.24 -0.25 7.16
CA GLN A 87 32.89 -1.54 7.34
C GLN A 87 32.32 -2.29 8.55
N LEU A 88 32.07 -1.58 9.65
CA LEU A 88 31.47 -2.14 10.86
C LEU A 88 30.05 -2.66 10.59
N MET A 89 29.25 -1.93 9.81
CA MET A 89 27.93 -2.38 9.37
C MET A 89 28.01 -3.64 8.50
N LYS A 90 29.01 -3.76 7.60
CA LYS A 90 29.24 -4.99 6.83
C LYS A 90 29.60 -6.16 7.74
N THR A 91 30.53 -5.97 8.68
CA THR A 91 30.91 -6.99 9.66
C THR A 91 29.72 -7.41 10.52
N MET A 92 28.91 -6.45 10.98
CA MET A 92 27.68 -6.73 11.73
C MET A 92 26.71 -7.56 10.91
N ASN A 93 26.47 -7.20 9.64
CA ASN A 93 25.62 -7.98 8.76
C ASN A 93 26.18 -9.38 8.51
N LEU A 94 27.49 -9.54 8.35
CA LEU A 94 28.14 -10.85 8.20
C LEU A 94 28.06 -11.69 9.48
N ILE A 95 28.22 -11.09 10.66
CA ILE A 95 28.04 -11.78 11.93
C ILE A 95 26.60 -12.25 12.04
N LEU A 96 25.64 -11.35 11.80
CA LEU A 96 24.21 -11.64 11.91
C LEU A 96 23.74 -12.61 10.82
N GLN A 97 24.35 -12.61 9.63
CA GLN A 97 24.16 -13.62 8.59
C GLN A 97 24.88 -14.95 8.93
N GLY A 98 26.04 -14.92 9.56
CA GLY A 98 26.74 -16.12 10.06
C GLY A 98 26.07 -16.77 11.29
N TYR A 99 25.21 -16.01 11.98
CA TYR A 99 24.18 -16.51 12.89
C TYR A 99 22.97 -17.11 12.15
N ARG A 100 22.74 -16.76 10.86
CA ARG A 100 21.74 -17.43 10.01
C ARG A 100 22.20 -18.82 9.55
N ASP A 101 23.50 -19.02 9.28
CA ASP A 101 23.97 -20.28 8.69
C ASP A 101 24.18 -21.43 9.69
N GLU A 102 24.86 -21.23 10.83
CA GLU A 102 25.13 -22.37 11.74
C GLU A 102 25.17 -21.98 13.21
N GLY A 103 24.08 -22.26 13.91
CA GLY A 103 24.02 -22.25 15.38
C GLY A 103 22.63 -21.95 15.91
N ILE A 104 21.77 -22.97 15.94
CA ILE A 104 20.34 -22.89 16.28
C ILE A 104 19.62 -21.99 15.29
N ARG A 105 19.31 -22.59 14.12
CA ARG A 105 18.26 -22.12 13.24
C ARG A 105 17.05 -21.93 14.13
N ASN A 106 16.69 -20.69 14.49
CA ASN A 106 15.30 -20.42 14.76
C ASN A 106 14.66 -20.47 13.38
N GLN A 107 14.48 -21.70 12.86
CA GLN A 107 13.85 -22.06 11.58
C GLN A 107 12.67 -21.16 11.34
N HIS A 108 11.85 -21.11 12.38
CA HIS A 108 10.72 -20.25 12.52
C HIS A 108 11.01 -18.76 12.27
N LYS A 109 12.06 -18.16 12.85
CA LYS A 109 12.35 -16.73 12.68
C LYS A 109 12.85 -16.41 11.27
N ALA A 110 13.69 -17.26 10.69
CA ALA A 110 14.17 -17.07 9.32
C ALA A 110 13.05 -17.32 8.28
N GLU A 111 12.23 -18.35 8.49
CA GLU A 111 11.04 -18.65 7.67
C GLU A 111 9.96 -17.56 7.77
N LEU A 112 9.89 -16.85 8.90
CA LEU A 112 9.02 -15.67 9.06
C LEU A 112 9.58 -14.40 8.39
N ASP A 113 10.90 -14.28 8.24
CA ASP A 113 11.56 -13.08 7.70
C ASP A 113 11.67 -13.09 6.17
N GLU A 114 11.51 -14.26 5.52
CA GLU A 114 11.55 -14.39 4.05
C GLU A 114 10.18 -14.12 3.40
N LEU A 115 10.18 -13.35 2.31
CA LEU A 115 9.00 -13.14 1.47
C LEU A 115 8.66 -14.44 0.74
N ASN A 116 7.80 -15.27 1.34
CA ASN A 116 7.38 -16.58 0.82
C ASN A 116 6.47 -16.53 -0.43
N LEU A 117 6.42 -15.41 -1.16
CA LEU A 117 5.64 -15.29 -2.39
C LEU A 117 6.00 -16.38 -3.42
N LYS A 118 7.28 -16.79 -3.49
CA LYS A 118 7.72 -17.87 -4.39
C LYS A 118 7.29 -19.27 -3.91
N GLU A 119 7.10 -19.46 -2.62
CA GLU A 119 6.66 -20.74 -2.05
C GLU A 119 5.13 -20.89 -2.07
N ARG A 120 4.40 -19.78 -2.16
CA ARG A 120 2.92 -19.77 -2.24
C ARG A 120 2.37 -20.35 -3.53
N PHE A 121 3.14 -20.33 -4.63
CA PHE A 121 2.70 -20.85 -5.93
C PHE A 121 3.45 -22.15 -6.26
N GLY A 122 2.70 -23.22 -6.52
CA GLY A 122 3.23 -24.45 -7.11
C GLY A 122 3.61 -24.25 -8.59
N LYS A 123 4.36 -25.20 -9.15
CA LYS A 123 4.82 -25.16 -10.56
C LYS A 123 3.68 -25.15 -11.59
N THR A 124 2.50 -25.64 -11.21
CA THR A 124 1.32 -25.80 -12.07
C THR A 124 0.21 -24.82 -11.75
N ASP A 125 0.40 -23.95 -10.75
CA ASP A 125 -0.64 -23.04 -10.30
C ASP A 125 -0.73 -21.82 -11.20
N ASN A 126 -1.95 -21.35 -11.43
CA ASN A 126 -2.20 -20.15 -12.21
C ASN A 126 -1.88 -18.90 -11.37
N LEU A 127 -1.28 -17.89 -12.01
CA LEU A 127 -1.06 -16.59 -11.39
C LEU A 127 -2.39 -15.83 -11.31
N ILE A 128 -2.88 -15.63 -10.10
CA ILE A 128 -4.11 -14.89 -9.82
C ILE A 128 -3.78 -13.67 -8.96
N ILE A 129 -4.18 -12.49 -9.42
CA ILE A 129 -3.99 -11.24 -8.70
C ILE A 129 -5.35 -10.62 -8.38
N CYS A 130 -5.66 -10.50 -7.10
CA CYS A 130 -6.84 -9.83 -6.59
C CYS A 130 -6.51 -8.39 -6.21
N ILE A 131 -7.26 -7.44 -6.75
CA ILE A 131 -7.04 -6.01 -6.50
C ILE A 131 -8.28 -5.42 -5.82
N GLY A 132 -8.14 -5.08 -4.54
CA GLY A 132 -9.03 -4.17 -3.83
C GLY A 132 -8.62 -2.72 -4.09
N ARG A 133 -9.58 -1.78 -4.16
CA ARG A 133 -9.27 -0.37 -4.43
C ARG A 133 -10.19 0.61 -3.73
N SER A 134 -9.65 1.72 -3.23
CA SER A 134 -10.46 2.90 -2.91
C SER A 134 -10.85 3.66 -4.18
N TYR A 135 -12.05 4.26 -4.18
CA TYR A 135 -12.56 4.92 -5.37
C TYR A 135 -11.73 6.17 -5.69
N GLY A 136 -11.38 6.35 -6.97
CA GLY A 136 -10.55 7.47 -7.43
C GLY A 136 -9.04 7.31 -7.20
N CYS A 137 -8.52 6.16 -6.76
CA CYS A 137 -7.07 5.93 -6.64
C CYS A 137 -6.36 5.60 -7.97
N GLY A 138 -7.13 5.38 -9.06
CA GLY A 138 -6.59 4.93 -10.34
C GLY A 138 -6.34 3.43 -10.45
N GLY A 139 -6.85 2.62 -9.51
CA GLY A 139 -6.63 1.17 -9.49
C GLY A 139 -7.11 0.41 -10.74
N GLU A 140 -8.08 0.96 -11.47
CA GLU A 140 -8.57 0.36 -12.73
C GLU A 140 -7.53 0.44 -13.85
N TYR A 141 -6.86 1.59 -14.00
CA TYR A 141 -5.76 1.73 -14.95
C TYR A 141 -4.57 0.83 -14.58
N ILE A 142 -4.34 0.65 -13.28
CA ILE A 142 -3.28 -0.25 -12.78
C ILE A 142 -3.63 -1.70 -13.07
N GLY A 143 -4.86 -2.13 -12.77
CA GLY A 143 -5.31 -3.50 -13.03
C GLY A 143 -5.29 -3.85 -14.52
N PHE A 144 -5.77 -2.93 -15.36
CA PHE A 144 -5.71 -3.09 -16.82
C PHE A 144 -4.27 -3.12 -17.34
N GLY A 145 -3.42 -2.19 -16.91
CA GLY A 145 -2.01 -2.15 -17.34
C GLY A 145 -1.21 -3.38 -16.88
N LEU A 146 -1.50 -3.92 -15.70
CA LEU A 146 -0.94 -5.19 -15.24
C LEU A 146 -1.40 -6.36 -16.11
N ALA A 147 -2.69 -6.41 -16.45
CA ALA A 147 -3.25 -7.49 -17.26
C ALA A 147 -2.63 -7.52 -18.65
N ASP A 148 -2.47 -6.34 -19.26
CA ASP A 148 -1.81 -6.19 -20.57
C ASP A 148 -0.34 -6.62 -20.51
N THR A 149 0.39 -6.16 -19.49
CA THR A 149 1.83 -6.47 -19.33
C THR A 149 2.09 -7.95 -19.02
N LEU A 150 1.20 -8.59 -18.25
CA LEU A 150 1.31 -10.00 -17.87
C LEU A 150 0.66 -10.94 -18.88
N HIS A 151 -0.02 -10.41 -19.91
CA HIS A 151 -0.86 -11.16 -20.83
C HIS A 151 -1.86 -12.07 -20.10
N ALA A 152 -2.50 -11.53 -19.05
CA ALA A 152 -3.49 -12.21 -18.23
C ALA A 152 -4.89 -11.66 -18.48
N ASP A 153 -5.92 -12.47 -18.27
CA ASP A 153 -7.31 -12.00 -18.41
C ASP A 153 -7.63 -10.97 -17.32
N TYR A 154 -8.47 -9.97 -17.61
CA TYR A 154 -8.92 -8.96 -16.64
C TYR A 154 -10.43 -9.10 -16.38
N TYR A 155 -10.80 -9.18 -15.11
CA TYR A 155 -12.20 -9.29 -14.66
C TYR A 155 -12.56 -8.17 -13.68
N ASP A 156 -13.58 -7.39 -14.02
CA ASP A 156 -14.25 -6.47 -13.10
C ASP A 156 -15.70 -6.95 -12.87
N ALA A 157 -16.39 -6.31 -11.93
CA ALA A 157 -17.79 -6.48 -11.63
C ALA A 157 -18.69 -6.54 -12.88
N GLU A 158 -18.48 -5.61 -13.82
CA GLU A 158 -19.27 -5.50 -15.04
C GLU A 158 -19.01 -6.66 -16.02
N ILE A 159 -17.75 -7.10 -16.09
CA ILE A 159 -17.38 -8.22 -16.96
C ILE A 159 -17.96 -9.52 -16.39
N LEU A 160 -17.86 -9.73 -15.07
CA LEU A 160 -18.41 -10.91 -14.42
C LEU A 160 -19.95 -10.96 -14.53
N SER A 161 -20.64 -9.83 -14.36
CA SER A 161 -22.10 -9.78 -14.55
C SER A 161 -22.49 -10.06 -16.00
N ALA A 162 -21.76 -9.51 -16.98
CA ALA A 162 -21.98 -9.78 -18.40
C ALA A 162 -21.78 -11.27 -18.75
N ILE A 163 -20.73 -11.89 -18.20
CA ILE A 163 -20.46 -13.32 -18.40
C ILE A 163 -21.61 -14.17 -17.85
N LEU A 164 -22.08 -13.89 -16.63
CA LEU A 164 -23.20 -14.61 -16.01
C LEU A 164 -24.47 -14.50 -16.84
N LYS A 165 -24.84 -13.28 -17.27
CA LYS A 165 -26.00 -13.05 -18.14
C LYS A 165 -25.91 -13.84 -19.44
N SER A 166 -24.73 -13.85 -20.08
CA SER A 166 -24.53 -14.60 -21.33
C SER A 166 -24.55 -16.13 -21.16
N ARG A 167 -24.23 -16.63 -19.96
CA ARG A 167 -24.27 -18.07 -19.65
C ARG A 167 -25.69 -18.54 -19.41
N GLU A 168 -26.53 -17.70 -18.81
CA GLU A 168 -27.96 -17.95 -18.61
C GLU A 168 -28.74 -17.93 -19.94
N GLU A 169 -28.33 -17.07 -20.89
CA GLU A 169 -28.95 -16.96 -22.21
C GLU A 169 -28.61 -18.12 -23.17
N ARG A 170 -27.63 -18.98 -22.83
CA ARG A 170 -27.26 -20.19 -23.58
C ARG A 170 -27.66 -21.47 -22.84
N PRO A 171 -28.93 -21.89 -22.85
CA PRO A 171 -29.30 -23.22 -22.38
C PRO A 171 -29.03 -24.24 -23.49
N ASP A 172 -27.93 -25.00 -23.40
CA ASP A 172 -27.77 -26.19 -24.25
C ASP A 172 -28.44 -27.40 -23.59
N ASN A 173 -29.42 -27.93 -24.31
CA ASN A 173 -30.13 -29.19 -24.11
C ASN A 173 -29.17 -30.38 -23.87
N SER A 174 -28.89 -30.79 -22.63
CA SER A 174 -28.33 -32.13 -22.33
C SER A 174 -28.36 -32.55 -20.85
N ALA A 175 -29.46 -32.30 -20.13
CA ALA A 175 -29.76 -33.04 -18.90
C ALA A 175 -31.29 -33.16 -18.69
N SER A 176 -31.89 -34.16 -19.35
CA SER A 176 -33.15 -34.82 -18.99
C SER A 176 -33.06 -35.35 -17.55
N SER A 177 -34.03 -35.33 -16.64
CA SER A 177 -35.48 -35.03 -16.56
C SER A 177 -35.69 -34.68 -15.05
N GLU A 178 -36.77 -34.14 -14.49
CA GLU A 178 -38.20 -34.32 -14.70
C GLU A 178 -38.87 -33.46 -13.59
N SER A 179 -39.79 -32.57 -13.94
CA SER A 179 -40.90 -32.00 -13.13
C SER A 179 -41.30 -30.66 -13.76
N GLY A 180 -42.40 -30.69 -14.49
CA GLY A 180 -42.85 -29.58 -15.32
C GLY A 180 -43.50 -28.45 -14.54
N SER A 181 -43.26 -27.23 -15.03
CA SER A 181 -44.27 -26.20 -15.30
C SER A 181 -43.55 -24.98 -15.88
N ASP A 182 -44.08 -24.49 -16.99
CA ASP A 182 -43.91 -23.16 -17.62
C ASP A 182 -42.95 -22.14 -16.96
N ASP A 183 -42.05 -21.63 -17.81
CA ASP A 183 -41.64 -20.23 -17.88
C ASP A 183 -41.29 -19.49 -16.58
N SER A 184 -40.01 -19.57 -16.18
CA SER A 184 -39.37 -18.44 -15.51
C SER A 184 -37.90 -18.34 -15.89
N LYS A 185 -37.69 -17.83 -17.10
CA LYS A 185 -36.43 -17.29 -17.60
C LYS A 185 -35.88 -16.31 -16.54
N MET A 186 -34.78 -16.67 -15.89
CA MET A 186 -34.15 -15.91 -14.81
C MET A 186 -33.48 -14.65 -15.38
N THR A 187 -34.25 -13.64 -15.78
CA THR A 187 -33.68 -12.32 -16.03
C THR A 187 -33.45 -11.66 -14.69
N TYR A 188 -32.24 -11.82 -14.14
CA TYR A 188 -31.74 -10.81 -13.21
C TYR A 188 -31.90 -9.47 -13.93
N ASN A 189 -32.81 -8.61 -13.46
CA ASN A 189 -32.86 -7.21 -13.86
C ASN A 189 -31.62 -6.52 -13.30
N TRP A 190 -30.46 -6.87 -13.85
CA TRP A 190 -29.29 -6.01 -13.89
C TRP A 190 -29.79 -4.74 -14.57
N GLN A 191 -30.04 -3.68 -13.80
CA GLN A 191 -30.49 -2.43 -14.40
C GLN A 191 -29.47 -2.06 -15.47
N ASP A 192 -29.94 -1.94 -16.71
CA ASP A 192 -29.34 -1.10 -17.74
C ASP A 192 -29.05 0.21 -17.05
N THR A 193 -27.80 0.35 -16.61
CA THR A 193 -27.41 1.47 -15.79
C THR A 193 -27.10 2.57 -16.79
N GLY A 194 -28.18 3.17 -17.30
CA GLY A 194 -28.11 4.39 -18.07
C GLY A 194 -27.18 5.35 -17.35
N LYS A 195 -26.04 5.61 -18.00
CA LYS A 195 -25.03 6.65 -17.74
C LYS A 195 -25.14 7.33 -16.36
N ASN A 196 -24.11 7.12 -15.53
CA ASN A 196 -23.79 7.83 -14.27
C ASN A 196 -24.11 7.12 -12.95
N VAL A 197 -23.92 5.81 -12.85
CA VAL A 197 -23.87 5.14 -11.55
C VAL A 197 -22.54 4.41 -11.41
N ASN A 198 -21.87 4.67 -10.29
CA ASN A 198 -20.57 4.12 -10.00
C ASN A 198 -20.68 2.59 -9.90
N PRO A 199 -19.80 1.79 -10.54
CA PRO A 199 -19.87 0.33 -10.50
C PRO A 199 -19.84 -0.25 -9.08
N GLY A 200 -19.21 0.47 -8.14
CA GLY A 200 -19.20 0.14 -6.71
C GLY A 200 -20.53 0.32 -5.97
N LEU A 201 -21.52 0.97 -6.60
CA LEU A 201 -22.87 1.22 -6.07
C LEU A 201 -23.95 0.32 -6.69
N ALA A 202 -23.59 -0.59 -7.60
CA ALA A 202 -24.52 -1.48 -8.29
C ALA A 202 -25.31 -2.42 -7.35
N TYR A 203 -24.97 -2.45 -6.06
CA TYR A 203 -25.54 -3.35 -5.04
C TYR A 203 -26.40 -2.61 -3.99
N ILE A 204 -26.65 -1.32 -4.17
CA ILE A 204 -27.60 -0.61 -3.31
C ILE A 204 -29.01 -1.01 -3.75
N GLU A 205 -29.61 -1.94 -3.01
CA GLU A 205 -31.01 -2.30 -3.16
C GLU A 205 -31.89 -1.06 -2.94
N LYS A 206 -32.72 -0.72 -3.93
CA LYS A 206 -33.80 0.27 -3.77
C LYS A 206 -34.92 -0.39 -2.95
N PRO A 207 -35.74 0.39 -2.22
CA PRO A 207 -36.89 -0.18 -1.53
C PRO A 207 -37.89 -0.75 -2.56
N GLU A 208 -38.21 -2.04 -2.43
CA GLU A 208 -39.09 -2.79 -3.35
C GLU A 208 -40.50 -2.98 -2.78
N SER A 209 -41.45 -3.31 -3.66
CA SER A 209 -42.83 -3.62 -3.29
C SER A 209 -42.96 -5.05 -2.75
N VAL A 210 -43.85 -5.28 -1.78
CA VAL A 210 -44.03 -6.57 -1.06
C VAL A 210 -44.25 -7.76 -2.01
N LYS A 211 -44.88 -7.54 -3.18
CA LYS A 211 -45.12 -8.59 -4.18
C LYS A 211 -43.82 -9.06 -4.87
N GLU A 212 -42.89 -8.15 -5.14
CA GLU A 212 -41.60 -8.45 -5.77
C GLU A 212 -40.70 -9.23 -4.81
N HIS A 213 -40.77 -8.91 -3.51
CA HIS A 213 -40.03 -9.60 -2.46
C HIS A 213 -40.43 -11.08 -2.35
N ILE A 214 -41.73 -11.38 -2.34
CA ILE A 214 -42.24 -12.76 -2.23
C ILE A 214 -41.89 -13.60 -3.47
N HIS A 215 -41.93 -13.00 -4.66
CA HIS A 215 -41.58 -13.69 -5.91
C HIS A 215 -40.09 -14.09 -5.95
N LYS A 216 -39.20 -13.21 -5.48
CA LYS A 216 -37.75 -13.47 -5.47
C LYS A 216 -37.32 -14.55 -4.46
N ILE A 217 -38.01 -14.66 -3.32
CA ILE A 217 -37.76 -15.70 -2.30
C ILE A 217 -37.93 -17.10 -2.89
N ASN A 218 -38.95 -17.31 -3.73
CA ASN A 218 -39.21 -18.63 -4.34
C ASN A 218 -38.20 -19.01 -5.42
N ILE A 219 -37.56 -18.03 -6.07
CA ILE A 219 -36.63 -18.23 -7.18
C ILE A 219 -35.19 -18.44 -6.68
N CYS A 220 -34.79 -17.72 -5.63
CA CYS A 220 -33.43 -17.78 -5.11
C CYS A 220 -33.23 -18.89 -4.06
N HIS A 221 -34.06 -19.96 -4.09
CA HIS A 221 -34.05 -21.03 -3.09
C HIS A 221 -34.14 -20.53 -1.64
N GLY A 222 -34.89 -19.45 -1.38
CA GLY A 222 -35.01 -18.82 -0.07
C GLY A 222 -33.85 -17.89 0.32
N LEU A 223 -32.85 -17.70 -0.54
CA LEU A 223 -31.77 -16.73 -0.33
C LEU A 223 -32.15 -15.32 -0.82
N PRO A 224 -31.59 -14.26 -0.21
CA PRO A 224 -31.63 -12.93 -0.79
C PRO A 224 -31.02 -12.91 -2.21
N PRO A 225 -31.57 -12.14 -3.15
CA PRO A 225 -31.04 -12.06 -4.53
C PRO A 225 -29.56 -11.70 -4.60
N ARG A 226 -29.12 -10.81 -3.72
CA ARG A 226 -27.71 -10.39 -3.59
C ARG A 226 -26.80 -11.56 -3.24
N ASP A 227 -27.26 -12.50 -2.43
CA ASP A 227 -26.49 -13.67 -2.01
C ASP A 227 -26.44 -14.71 -3.12
N ALA A 228 -27.56 -14.94 -3.82
CA ALA A 228 -27.59 -15.80 -5.00
C ALA A 228 -26.59 -15.34 -6.07
N ILE A 229 -26.56 -14.03 -6.37
CA ILE A 229 -25.58 -13.43 -7.29
C ILE A 229 -24.15 -13.66 -6.80
N PHE A 230 -23.91 -13.47 -5.51
CA PHE A 230 -22.57 -13.67 -4.93
C PHE A 230 -22.10 -15.12 -5.06
N PHE A 231 -22.98 -16.11 -4.85
CA PHE A 231 -22.65 -17.52 -5.03
C PHE A 231 -22.33 -17.85 -6.49
N HIS A 232 -23.14 -17.37 -7.45
CA HIS A 232 -22.83 -17.56 -8.87
C HIS A 232 -21.50 -16.90 -9.28
N GLN A 233 -21.19 -15.72 -8.76
CA GLN A 233 -19.90 -15.07 -8.97
C GLN A 233 -18.75 -15.87 -8.35
N THR A 234 -18.97 -16.43 -7.16
CA THR A 234 -18.00 -17.28 -6.46
C THR A 234 -17.65 -18.52 -7.30
N ASP A 235 -18.67 -19.24 -7.78
CA ASP A 235 -18.48 -20.43 -8.62
C ASP A 235 -17.72 -20.08 -9.90
N LEU A 236 -18.07 -18.96 -10.54
CA LEU A 236 -17.38 -18.49 -11.74
C LEU A 236 -15.90 -18.17 -11.46
N ILE A 237 -15.58 -17.47 -10.37
CA ILE A 237 -14.20 -17.14 -10.00
C ILE A 237 -13.38 -18.41 -9.75
N LEU A 238 -13.95 -19.40 -9.06
CA LEU A 238 -13.29 -20.68 -8.79
C LEU A 238 -13.08 -21.51 -10.06
N ASP A 239 -14.04 -21.47 -10.99
CA ASP A 239 -13.91 -22.10 -12.31
C ASP A 239 -12.81 -21.44 -13.15
N LEU A 240 -12.69 -20.10 -13.12
CA LEU A 240 -11.65 -19.35 -13.82
C LEU A 240 -10.26 -19.63 -13.22
N ALA A 241 -10.16 -19.70 -11.90
CA ALA A 241 -8.92 -19.97 -11.18
C ALA A 241 -8.26 -21.30 -11.55
N LYS A 242 -9.06 -22.31 -11.89
CA LYS A 242 -8.54 -23.61 -12.34
C LYS A 242 -7.98 -23.59 -13.76
N ARG A 243 -8.42 -22.64 -14.60
CA ARG A 243 -8.19 -22.70 -16.06
C ARG A 243 -7.15 -21.71 -16.55
N LYS A 244 -7.04 -20.52 -15.93
CA LYS A 244 -6.29 -19.40 -16.50
C LYS A 244 -5.65 -18.50 -15.44
N ASN A 245 -4.62 -17.78 -15.87
CA ASN A 245 -4.06 -16.63 -15.16
C ASN A 245 -4.97 -15.42 -15.36
N PHE A 246 -5.28 -14.71 -14.28
CA PHE A 246 -6.12 -13.51 -14.39
C PHE A 246 -5.91 -12.51 -13.25
N ILE A 247 -6.34 -11.29 -13.54
CA ILE A 247 -6.43 -10.18 -12.59
C ILE A 247 -7.91 -9.89 -12.36
N ILE A 248 -8.31 -9.81 -11.09
CA ILE A 248 -9.68 -9.51 -10.71
C ILE A 248 -9.76 -8.29 -9.80
N MET A 249 -10.69 -7.40 -10.10
CA MET A 249 -10.96 -6.21 -9.30
C MET A 249 -12.13 -6.45 -8.33
N GLY A 250 -11.85 -6.37 -7.03
CA GLY A 250 -12.86 -6.41 -5.98
C GLY A 250 -13.59 -7.76 -5.82
N ARG A 251 -14.91 -7.69 -5.65
CA ARG A 251 -15.83 -8.84 -5.48
C ARG A 251 -15.52 -9.80 -4.33
N CYS A 252 -14.73 -9.38 -3.33
CA CYS A 252 -14.21 -10.26 -2.27
C CYS A 252 -13.44 -11.46 -2.84
N ALA A 253 -12.85 -11.33 -4.03
CA ALA A 253 -12.14 -12.43 -4.69
C ALA A 253 -10.99 -12.95 -3.83
N ASP A 254 -10.31 -12.07 -3.10
CA ASP A 254 -9.27 -12.40 -2.12
C ASP A 254 -9.78 -13.40 -1.06
N GLN A 255 -10.94 -13.12 -0.47
CA GLN A 255 -11.51 -13.99 0.58
C GLN A 255 -12.09 -15.27 -0.01
N ILE A 256 -12.71 -15.19 -1.19
CA ILE A 256 -13.22 -16.37 -1.91
C ILE A 256 -12.08 -17.36 -2.19
N LEU A 257 -10.97 -16.87 -2.73
CA LEU A 257 -9.82 -17.72 -3.08
C LEU A 257 -9.08 -18.20 -1.83
N THR A 258 -8.95 -17.36 -0.79
CA THR A 258 -8.37 -17.76 0.50
C THR A 258 -9.16 -18.91 1.14
N ASN A 259 -10.49 -18.79 1.22
CA ASN A 259 -11.34 -19.80 1.84
C ASN A 259 -11.35 -21.14 1.08
N ASN A 260 -11.05 -21.10 -0.23
CA ASN A 260 -10.95 -22.28 -1.08
C ASN A 260 -9.50 -22.78 -1.27
N ASN A 261 -8.54 -22.27 -0.50
CA ASN A 261 -7.12 -22.63 -0.56
C ASN A 261 -6.50 -22.50 -1.97
N VAL A 262 -6.95 -21.51 -2.75
CA VAL A 262 -6.38 -21.22 -4.06
C VAL A 262 -5.25 -20.19 -3.88
N PRO A 263 -4.03 -20.47 -4.37
CA PRO A 263 -2.93 -19.51 -4.28
C PRO A 263 -3.21 -18.29 -5.14
N HIS A 264 -3.10 -17.11 -4.55
CA HIS A 264 -3.36 -15.83 -5.19
C HIS A 264 -2.59 -14.72 -4.47
N ILE A 265 -2.40 -13.58 -5.13
CA ILE A 265 -1.82 -12.37 -4.54
C ILE A 265 -2.93 -11.35 -4.33
N SER A 266 -3.09 -10.86 -3.11
CA SER A 266 -4.09 -9.86 -2.75
C SER A 266 -3.47 -8.49 -2.53
N ILE A 267 -3.84 -7.52 -3.36
CA ILE A 267 -3.30 -6.16 -3.36
C ILE A 267 -4.42 -5.16 -3.08
N PHE A 268 -4.20 -4.23 -2.16
CA PHE A 268 -5.09 -3.11 -1.91
C PHE A 268 -4.48 -1.79 -2.38
N LEU A 269 -5.16 -1.10 -3.29
CA LEU A 269 -4.73 0.17 -3.85
C LEU A 269 -5.48 1.33 -3.20
N THR A 270 -4.74 2.30 -2.68
CA THR A 270 -5.31 3.50 -2.05
C THR A 270 -4.59 4.78 -2.44
N ALA A 271 -5.18 5.93 -2.13
CA ALA A 271 -4.57 7.24 -2.24
C ALA A 271 -5.21 8.21 -1.22
N PRO A 272 -4.53 9.30 -0.82
CA PRO A 272 -5.11 10.33 0.03
C PRO A 272 -6.45 10.81 -0.51
N GLU A 273 -7.46 10.98 0.36
CA GLU A 273 -8.84 11.31 -0.02
C GLU A 273 -8.90 12.52 -0.95
N GLU A 274 -8.15 13.58 -0.65
CA GLU A 274 -8.15 14.82 -1.43
C GLU A 274 -7.66 14.62 -2.87
N LEU A 275 -6.61 13.82 -3.08
CA LEU A 275 -6.11 13.51 -4.42
C LEU A 275 -7.10 12.64 -5.21
N ARG A 276 -7.82 11.74 -4.53
CA ARG A 276 -8.89 10.96 -5.15
C ARG A 276 -10.05 11.87 -5.57
N ILE A 277 -10.45 12.81 -4.72
CA ILE A 277 -11.48 13.81 -5.04
C ILE A 277 -11.09 14.62 -6.26
N GLN A 278 -9.87 15.18 -6.29
CA GLN A 278 -9.37 15.95 -7.44
C GLN A 278 -9.38 15.12 -8.73
N ARG A 279 -8.98 13.85 -8.66
CA ARG A 279 -9.03 12.94 -9.81
C ARG A 279 -10.46 12.74 -10.31
N ILE A 280 -11.42 12.53 -9.40
CA ILE A 280 -12.84 12.36 -9.76
C ILE A 280 -13.44 13.65 -10.30
N MET A 281 -13.09 14.82 -9.75
CA MET A 281 -13.51 16.12 -10.30
C MET A 281 -13.07 16.26 -11.75
N ASN A 282 -11.82 15.91 -12.06
CA ASN A 282 -11.28 16.01 -13.42
C ASN A 282 -11.90 14.98 -14.38
N LEU A 283 -12.13 13.75 -13.93
CA LEU A 283 -12.70 12.68 -14.76
C LEU A 283 -14.19 12.90 -15.04
N ASN A 284 -14.97 13.27 -14.02
CA ASN A 284 -16.42 13.37 -14.10
C ASN A 284 -16.91 14.80 -14.38
N GLN A 285 -16.00 15.79 -14.40
CA GLN A 285 -16.32 17.22 -14.56
C GLN A 285 -17.36 17.71 -13.52
N VAL A 286 -17.19 17.30 -12.27
CA VAL A 286 -18.08 17.65 -11.15
C VAL A 286 -17.39 18.55 -10.13
N ASP A 287 -18.19 19.26 -9.34
CA ASP A 287 -17.70 20.08 -8.24
C ASP A 287 -17.11 19.25 -7.09
N HIS A 288 -16.29 19.89 -6.26
CA HIS A 288 -15.60 19.25 -5.13
C HIS A 288 -16.57 18.56 -4.17
N LYS A 289 -17.70 19.20 -3.84
CA LYS A 289 -18.67 18.67 -2.88
C LYS A 289 -19.34 17.41 -3.43
N THR A 290 -19.72 17.41 -4.71
CA THR A 290 -20.27 16.22 -5.37
C THR A 290 -19.24 15.11 -5.50
N ALA A 291 -18.01 15.41 -5.94
CA ALA A 291 -16.93 14.43 -6.03
C ALA A 291 -16.64 13.78 -4.67
N LYS A 292 -16.52 14.58 -3.60
CA LYS A 292 -16.34 14.10 -2.23
C LYS A 292 -17.47 13.19 -1.77
N LYS A 293 -18.72 13.56 -2.07
CA LYS A 293 -19.89 12.73 -1.76
C LYS A 293 -19.82 11.39 -2.52
N GLN A 294 -19.50 11.42 -3.82
CA GLN A 294 -19.35 10.21 -4.63
C GLN A 294 -18.27 9.28 -4.08
N VAL A 295 -17.07 9.82 -3.81
CA VAL A 295 -15.95 9.05 -3.26
C VAL A 295 -16.34 8.34 -1.96
N ARG A 296 -16.91 9.08 -1.01
CA ARG A 296 -17.33 8.51 0.28
C ARG A 296 -18.46 7.50 0.14
N GLN A 297 -19.42 7.75 -0.75
CA GLN A 297 -20.55 6.85 -0.95
C GLN A 297 -20.09 5.50 -1.52
N VAL A 298 -19.17 5.53 -2.48
CA VAL A 298 -18.63 4.32 -3.12
C VAL A 298 -17.72 3.56 -2.17
N ASP A 299 -16.81 4.25 -1.48
CA ASP A 299 -15.96 3.62 -0.46
C ASP A 299 -16.80 2.98 0.65
N LYS A 300 -17.88 3.65 1.09
CA LYS A 300 -18.82 3.08 2.06
C LYS A 300 -19.53 1.84 1.52
N ALA A 301 -19.95 1.85 0.26
CA ALA A 301 -20.57 0.69 -0.39
C ALA A 301 -19.59 -0.48 -0.50
N HIS A 302 -18.34 -0.24 -0.90
CA HIS A 302 -17.28 -1.25 -0.91
C HIS A 302 -17.05 -1.84 0.49
N ALA A 303 -16.93 -0.98 1.51
CA ALA A 303 -16.74 -1.42 2.89
C ALA A 303 -17.91 -2.25 3.42
N SER A 304 -19.15 -1.80 3.19
CA SER A 304 -20.35 -2.54 3.59
C SER A 304 -20.49 -3.87 2.84
N TYR A 305 -20.16 -3.89 1.54
CA TYR A 305 -20.17 -5.12 0.76
C TYR A 305 -19.15 -6.14 1.28
N TYR A 306 -17.91 -5.69 1.45
CA TYR A 306 -16.81 -6.53 1.91
C TYR A 306 -17.06 -7.07 3.32
N LYS A 307 -17.51 -6.22 4.24
CA LYS A 307 -17.85 -6.63 5.60
C LYS A 307 -19.01 -7.63 5.66
N TYR A 308 -20.02 -7.46 4.81
CA TYR A 308 -21.16 -8.36 4.76
C TYR A 308 -20.76 -9.79 4.37
N PHE A 309 -19.92 -9.95 3.34
CA PHE A 309 -19.56 -11.27 2.81
C PHE A 309 -18.33 -11.89 3.48
N SER A 310 -17.35 -11.09 3.90
CA SER A 310 -16.12 -11.59 4.53
C SER A 310 -16.13 -11.54 6.05
N GLY A 311 -16.99 -10.73 6.66
CA GLY A 311 -16.92 -10.38 8.08
C GLY A 311 -15.72 -9.51 8.48
N LYS A 312 -14.83 -9.16 7.54
CA LYS A 312 -13.59 -8.42 7.78
C LYS A 312 -13.72 -6.94 7.41
N GLU A 313 -12.81 -6.12 7.94
CA GLU A 313 -12.77 -4.69 7.65
C GLU A 313 -12.07 -4.40 6.30
N TRP A 314 -12.71 -3.56 5.48
CA TRP A 314 -12.18 -3.19 4.17
C TRP A 314 -11.03 -2.19 4.31
N GLY A 315 -9.92 -2.45 3.59
CA GLY A 315 -8.71 -1.64 3.67
C GLY A 315 -7.82 -1.91 4.89
N ASP A 316 -8.14 -2.89 5.74
CA ASP A 316 -7.23 -3.36 6.78
C ASP A 316 -6.04 -4.10 6.15
N ALA A 317 -4.82 -3.69 6.50
CA ALA A 317 -3.59 -4.24 5.95
C ALA A 317 -3.41 -5.73 6.26
N ASN A 318 -4.02 -6.25 7.32
CA ASN A 318 -3.95 -7.68 7.65
C ASN A 318 -4.72 -8.59 6.67
N ASN A 319 -5.60 -8.02 5.85
CA ASN A 319 -6.44 -8.78 4.93
C ASN A 319 -5.82 -8.94 3.54
N TYR A 320 -4.75 -8.20 3.24
CA TYR A 320 -4.11 -8.16 1.93
C TYR A 320 -2.63 -8.48 2.08
N ASP A 321 -2.01 -8.99 1.03
CA ASP A 321 -0.57 -9.22 0.98
C ASP A 321 0.19 -7.90 0.84
N LEU A 322 -0.42 -6.91 0.17
CA LEU A 322 0.23 -5.64 -0.13
C LEU A 322 -0.77 -4.49 -0.22
N CYS A 323 -0.57 -3.46 0.61
CA CYS A 323 -1.31 -2.20 0.52
C CYS A 323 -0.43 -1.09 -0.07
N ILE A 324 -0.82 -0.51 -1.20
CA ILE A 324 -0.04 0.49 -1.93
C ILE A 324 -0.77 1.82 -1.95
N ASN A 325 -0.06 2.88 -1.57
CA ASN A 325 -0.50 4.24 -1.85
C ASN A 325 -0.05 4.67 -3.26
N THR A 326 -0.99 4.70 -4.21
CA THR A 326 -0.74 4.99 -5.62
C THR A 326 -0.38 6.45 -5.89
N SER A 327 -0.62 7.36 -4.95
CA SER A 327 -0.29 8.78 -5.15
C SER A 327 1.21 9.07 -5.17
N ILE A 328 2.02 8.16 -4.62
CA ILE A 328 3.47 8.33 -4.50
C ILE A 328 4.16 7.91 -5.81
N PHE A 329 3.75 6.80 -6.40
CA PHE A 329 4.40 6.20 -7.57
C PHE A 329 3.69 6.53 -8.90
N GLY A 330 2.44 7.00 -8.84
CA GLY A 330 1.58 7.09 -10.02
C GLY A 330 1.16 5.70 -10.53
N VAL A 331 0.42 5.69 -11.63
CA VAL A 331 -0.11 4.45 -12.25
C VAL A 331 1.05 3.56 -12.71
N GLN A 332 1.93 4.07 -13.58
CA GLN A 332 3.03 3.29 -14.15
C GLN A 332 4.01 2.80 -13.08
N GLY A 333 4.44 3.68 -12.17
CA GLY A 333 5.37 3.29 -11.12
C GLY A 333 4.80 2.22 -10.18
N THR A 334 3.47 2.19 -10.00
CA THR A 334 2.81 1.14 -9.22
C THR A 334 2.78 -0.18 -9.99
N ILE A 335 2.52 -0.16 -11.31
CA ILE A 335 2.61 -1.35 -12.18
C ILE A 335 4.03 -1.94 -12.09
N ASP A 336 5.05 -1.12 -12.32
CA ASP A 336 6.46 -1.55 -12.30
C ASP A 336 6.86 -2.09 -10.92
N PHE A 337 6.34 -1.52 -9.84
CA PHE A 337 6.57 -2.02 -8.48
C PHE A 337 5.94 -3.39 -8.25
N ILE A 338 4.69 -3.60 -8.69
CA ILE A 338 4.00 -4.89 -8.56
C ILE A 338 4.72 -5.96 -9.39
N LEU A 339 5.14 -5.64 -10.62
CA LEU A 339 5.89 -6.57 -11.48
C LEU A 339 7.23 -6.99 -10.84
N ARG A 340 7.94 -6.05 -10.24
CA ARG A 340 9.17 -6.33 -9.49
C ARG A 340 8.94 -7.24 -8.29
N MET A 341 7.85 -7.02 -7.56
CA MET A 341 7.48 -7.85 -6.41
C MET A 341 7.19 -9.30 -6.84
N ILE A 342 6.53 -9.51 -7.98
CA ILE A 342 6.25 -10.84 -8.53
C ILE A 342 7.54 -11.52 -9.07
N GLY A 343 8.63 -10.77 -9.26
CA GLY A 343 9.93 -11.29 -9.67
C GLY A 343 10.02 -11.62 -11.17
N LEU A 344 9.22 -10.95 -12.01
CA LEU A 344 9.13 -11.21 -13.45
C LEU A 344 10.02 -10.29 -14.31
N GLU A 345 11.14 -9.77 -13.79
CA GLU A 345 12.01 -8.87 -14.56
C GLU A 345 12.77 -9.55 -15.72
N ASP A 346 12.84 -10.88 -15.79
CA ASP A 346 13.66 -11.56 -16.81
C ASP A 346 13.00 -11.79 -18.19
N ARG A 347 11.85 -11.17 -18.51
CA ARG A 347 11.24 -11.32 -19.86
C ARG A 347 11.20 -10.08 -20.73
N HIS A 348 11.51 -8.90 -20.20
CA HIS A 348 11.62 -7.69 -21.00
C HIS A 348 12.86 -6.90 -20.59
N GLY A 349 14.01 -7.30 -21.12
CA GLY A 349 15.09 -6.34 -21.29
C GLY A 349 14.61 -5.21 -22.19
N ILE A 350 14.79 -3.96 -21.74
CA ILE A 350 15.29 -2.78 -22.49
C ILE A 350 14.75 -1.46 -21.90
N HIS A 351 15.70 -0.69 -21.34
CA HIS A 351 15.84 0.79 -21.38
C HIS A 351 15.06 1.68 -20.40
N GLY A 352 15.70 1.95 -19.26
CA GLY A 352 15.43 3.13 -18.42
C GLY A 352 16.58 3.58 -17.51
N ALA A 353 17.71 2.87 -17.48
CA ALA A 353 18.86 3.19 -16.64
C ALA A 353 20.00 3.85 -17.45
N SER A 354 19.70 4.97 -18.10
CA SER A 354 20.73 5.84 -18.70
C SER A 354 20.18 7.22 -19.05
N ASN A 355 19.74 7.98 -18.03
CA ASN A 355 19.90 9.45 -18.00
C ASN A 355 19.48 10.02 -16.64
N MET A 356 20.34 9.87 -15.62
CA MET A 356 20.25 10.68 -14.39
C MET A 356 21.60 11.23 -13.95
N ASN A 357 22.50 11.45 -14.91
CA ASN A 357 23.77 12.16 -14.73
C ASN A 357 23.93 13.28 -15.77
N ASN A 358 22.93 14.16 -15.90
CA ASN A 358 23.15 15.45 -16.55
C ASN A 358 22.13 16.53 -16.15
N ILE A 359 22.11 16.93 -14.88
CA ILE A 359 21.66 18.28 -14.49
C ILE A 359 22.62 18.78 -13.41
N LYS A 360 23.74 19.37 -13.84
CA LYS A 360 24.47 20.34 -13.01
C LYS A 360 23.79 21.71 -13.18
N SER A 361 23.51 22.33 -12.03
CA SER A 361 23.36 23.77 -11.80
C SER A 361 22.33 24.54 -12.64
N GLY A 362 21.10 24.60 -12.13
CA GLY A 362 20.15 25.67 -12.42
C GLY A 362 19.37 25.97 -11.14
N GLY A 363 19.50 27.19 -10.60
CA GLY A 363 19.08 27.56 -9.25
C GLY A 363 17.60 27.36 -8.95
N LEU A 364 17.30 26.87 -7.75
CA LEU A 364 15.97 26.90 -7.18
C LEU A 364 15.54 28.36 -6.92
N LYS A 365 14.53 28.84 -7.65
CA LYS A 365 13.62 29.88 -7.15
C LYS A 365 12.45 29.19 -6.45
N GLN A 366 12.20 29.57 -5.20
CA GLN A 366 11.05 29.11 -4.42
C GLN A 366 9.73 29.51 -5.11
N PRO A 367 8.66 28.69 -5.02
CA PRO A 367 7.35 29.05 -5.56
C PRO A 367 6.72 30.18 -4.74
N ARG A 368 6.22 31.20 -5.44
CA ARG A 368 5.46 32.32 -4.88
C ARG A 368 4.04 31.86 -4.49
N ASN A 369 3.58 32.32 -3.32
CA ASN A 369 2.18 32.26 -2.87
C ASN A 369 1.22 32.77 -3.96
N PRO A 370 0.05 32.15 -4.15
CA PRO A 370 -1.05 32.76 -4.88
C PRO A 370 -1.88 33.62 -3.92
N GLU A 371 -1.65 34.93 -3.92
CA GLU A 371 -2.67 35.89 -3.48
C GLU A 371 -3.71 36.03 -4.59
N THR A 372 -4.87 35.39 -4.41
CA THR A 372 -6.08 35.71 -5.20
C THR A 372 -6.71 36.96 -4.61
N VAL A 373 -6.57 38.07 -5.34
CA VAL A 373 -7.36 39.29 -5.19
C VAL A 373 -8.82 38.99 -5.58
N TYR A 374 -9.72 39.11 -4.62
CA TYR A 374 -11.16 39.30 -4.86
C TYR A 374 -11.37 40.80 -5.15
N GLU A 375 -11.74 41.15 -6.39
CA GLU A 375 -12.38 42.44 -6.69
C GLU A 375 -13.89 42.30 -6.49
N PRO A 376 -14.55 43.18 -5.71
CA PRO A 376 -15.99 43.34 -5.79
C PRO A 376 -16.35 44.49 -6.75
N ALA A 377 -17.41 44.25 -7.52
CA ALA A 377 -17.99 45.15 -8.50
C ALA A 377 -18.41 46.51 -7.91
N ALA A 378 -18.15 47.55 -8.69
CA ALA A 378 -18.49 48.94 -8.39
C ALA A 378 -20.02 49.18 -8.31
N ALA A 379 -20.43 49.88 -7.26
CA ALA A 379 -21.73 50.57 -7.20
C ALA A 379 -21.56 51.93 -6.48
N GLY A 380 -21.87 53.01 -7.22
CA GLY A 380 -22.61 54.19 -6.72
C GLY A 380 -21.99 55.12 -5.67
N ARG A 381 -21.42 56.23 -6.16
CA ARG A 381 -21.40 57.62 -5.65
C ARG A 381 -22.09 57.92 -4.29
N ASN A 382 -21.36 58.60 -3.37
CA ASN A 382 -21.56 60.02 -2.97
C ASN A 382 -20.82 60.37 -1.66
N GLY A 383 -20.08 61.51 -1.67
CA GLY A 383 -20.09 62.54 -0.62
C GLY A 383 -19.24 62.39 0.65
N GLU A 384 -18.27 63.32 0.80
CA GLU A 384 -17.79 63.96 2.06
C GLU A 384 -17.09 63.06 3.11
N GLY A 385 -16.00 63.39 3.81
CA GLY A 385 -15.17 64.57 4.01
C GLY A 385 -14.34 64.34 5.30
N ILE A 386 -13.22 65.08 5.45
CA ILE A 386 -12.61 65.50 6.74
C ILE A 386 -11.59 64.56 7.46
N SER A 387 -10.31 64.93 7.27
CA SER A 387 -9.17 65.15 8.19
C SER A 387 -8.88 64.33 9.47
N GLY A 388 -7.56 64.12 9.66
CA GLY A 388 -6.84 64.18 10.95
C GLY A 388 -6.63 62.82 11.63
N ASP A 389 -5.58 62.55 12.41
CA ASP A 389 -4.37 63.27 12.77
C ASP A 389 -3.49 62.25 13.52
N THR A 390 -2.18 62.53 13.56
CA THR A 390 -1.16 62.17 14.56
C THR A 390 -1.15 60.83 15.33
N GLY A 391 0.07 60.30 15.54
CA GLY A 391 0.47 59.94 16.92
C GLY A 391 1.24 58.64 17.14
N SER A 392 2.56 58.79 17.21
CA SER A 392 3.57 57.92 17.84
C SER A 392 3.16 57.09 19.07
N SER A 393 3.70 55.87 19.17
CA SER A 393 4.52 55.36 20.30
C SER A 393 4.86 53.88 20.04
N ALA A 394 6.10 53.47 19.81
CA ALA A 394 7.22 53.37 20.75
C ALA A 394 7.06 52.24 21.80
N LEU A 395 7.98 51.26 21.72
CA LEU A 395 8.63 50.54 22.83
C LEU A 395 7.77 49.68 23.78
N LEU A 396 8.04 48.38 23.90
CA LEU A 396 9.08 47.86 24.79
C LEU A 396 9.19 46.32 24.77
N LEU A 397 10.44 45.91 24.98
CA LEU A 397 11.00 44.59 25.17
C LEU A 397 10.78 44.03 26.60
N ARG A 398 11.06 42.72 26.73
CA ARG A 398 11.36 41.89 27.92
C ARG A 398 10.15 41.30 28.66
N ALA A 399 9.98 39.96 28.63
CA ALA A 399 10.75 38.91 29.32
C ALA A 399 10.43 38.83 30.82
N SER A 400 10.05 37.63 31.28
CA SER A 400 10.59 36.88 32.44
C SER A 400 9.53 35.94 33.02
N ASP A 401 9.88 34.65 33.03
CA ASP A 401 9.67 33.65 34.08
C ASP A 401 8.49 33.78 35.06
N ARG A 402 7.65 32.75 35.07
CA ARG A 402 7.48 31.85 36.22
C ARG A 402 6.90 30.51 35.80
#